data_AF-A0A151QTZ6-F1
#
_entry.id   AF-A0A151QTZ6-F1
#
_cell.length_a   1.000
_cell.length_b   1.000
_cell.length_c   1.000
_cell.angle_alpha   90.00
_cell.angle_beta   90.00
_cell.angle_gamma   90.00
#
_symmetry.space_group_name_H-M   'P 1'
#
loop_
_entity.id
_entity.type
_entity.pdbx_description
1 polymer ?
#
loop_
_entity_poly.entity_id
_entity_poly.type
_entity_poly.pdbx_seq_one_letter_code
_entity_poly.pdbx_strand_id
1 'polypeptide(L)'
;MKVTQQVEVCFSIRRYNDKVLCDVVPMKANHLLLGRPWQYDTKALRDGFTNKISFMHNDQKIILEPLSPRDVCEDQIKMREKNNSREKREE
;
A
#
# COMPACT_ATOMS: atom_id res chain seq x y z
N MET A 1 -6.30 19.84 5.98
CA MET A 1 -5.03 19.63 5.25
C MET A 1 -5.32 19.88 3.78
N LYS A 2 -4.55 20.72 3.08
CA LYS A 2 -4.79 21.03 1.66
C LYS A 2 -3.87 20.15 0.82
N VAL A 3 -4.44 19.36 -0.09
CA VAL A 3 -3.68 18.62 -1.11
C VAL A 3 -3.26 19.61 -2.19
N THR A 4 -1.97 19.66 -2.51
CA THR A 4 -1.41 20.57 -3.51
C THR A 4 -0.77 19.86 -4.68
N GLN A 5 -0.59 18.54 -4.59
CA GLN A 5 0.09 17.74 -5.59
C GLN A 5 -0.57 16.38 -5.70
N GLN A 6 -0.66 15.90 -6.93
CA GLN A 6 -1.04 14.53 -7.25
C GLN A 6 0.10 13.88 -8.03
N VAL A 7 0.28 12.58 -7.81
CA VAL A 7 1.29 11.79 -8.51
C VAL A 7 0.68 10.45 -8.90
N GLU A 8 1.05 9.99 -10.07
CA GLU A 8 0.66 8.68 -10.55
C GLU A 8 1.67 7.65 -10.04
N VAL A 9 1.19 6.68 -9.26
CA VAL A 9 2.01 5.66 -8.62
C VAL A 9 1.75 4.31 -9.28
N CYS A 10 2.77 3.76 -9.92
CA CYS A 10 2.78 2.35 -10.29
C CYS A 10 3.15 1.51 -9.07
N PHE A 11 2.32 0.54 -8.72
CA PHE A 11 2.59 -0.36 -7.60
C PHE A 11 2.22 -1.80 -7.94
N SER A 12 2.79 -2.73 -7.16
CA SER A 12 2.48 -4.13 -7.28
C SER A 12 2.23 -4.75 -5.91
N ILE A 13 1.21 -5.62 -5.84
CA ILE A 13 0.88 -6.41 -4.66
C ILE A 13 0.83 -7.87 -5.08
N ARG A 14 1.89 -8.62 -4.75
CA ARG A 14 2.09 -10.00 -5.24
C ARG A 14 2.02 -10.04 -6.78
N ARG A 15 0.91 -10.53 -7.34
CA ARG A 15 0.67 -10.65 -8.80
C ARG A 15 -0.18 -9.52 -9.37
N TYR A 16 -0.78 -8.71 -8.51
CA TYR A 16 -1.51 -7.51 -8.91
C TYR A 16 -0.50 -6.42 -9.28
N ASN A 17 -0.68 -5.79 -10.42
CA ASN A 17 0.08 -4.61 -10.83
C ASN A 17 -0.94 -3.57 -11.27
N ASP A 18 -0.80 -2.35 -10.79
CA ASP A 18 -1.72 -1.28 -11.14
C ASP A 18 -1.04 0.09 -11.06
N LYS A 19 -1.71 1.08 -11.62
CA LYS A 19 -1.28 2.46 -11.71
C LYS A 19 -2.42 3.36 -11.27
N VAL A 20 -2.21 4.09 -10.18
CA VAL A 20 -3.25 4.91 -9.53
C VAL A 20 -2.78 6.35 -9.36
N LEU A 21 -3.68 7.31 -9.55
CA LEU A 21 -3.44 8.70 -9.22
C LEU A 21 -3.66 8.90 -7.72
N CYS A 22 -2.64 9.40 -7.01
CA CYS A 22 -2.67 9.60 -5.57
C CYS A 22 -2.41 11.05 -5.19
N ASP A 23 -3.15 11.51 -4.18
CA ASP A 23 -2.89 12.76 -3.49
C ASP A 23 -1.62 12.65 -2.63
N VAL A 24 -0.68 13.60 -2.79
CA VAL A 24 0.54 13.64 -1.98
C VAL A 24 0.27 14.42 -0.70
N VAL A 25 0.49 13.76 0.43
CA VAL A 25 0.37 14.36 1.76
C VAL A 25 1.68 14.18 2.54
N PRO A 26 2.23 15.23 3.17
CA PRO A 26 3.41 15.10 4.02
C PRO A 26 3.08 14.23 5.24
N MET A 27 3.62 13.03 5.27
CA MET A 27 3.44 12.04 6.33
C MET A 27 4.78 11.38 6.66
N LYS A 28 5.01 11.01 7.92
CA LYS A 28 6.19 10.24 8.35
C LYS A 28 6.08 8.76 7.96
N ALA A 29 5.82 8.49 6.68
CA ALA A 29 5.59 7.15 6.17
C ALA A 29 5.68 7.13 4.64
N ASN A 30 6.38 6.12 4.10
CA ASN A 30 6.43 5.82 2.67
C ASN A 30 5.36 4.76 2.31
N HIS A 31 4.15 4.90 2.86
CA HIS A 31 3.08 3.92 2.68
C HIS A 31 2.06 4.42 1.67
N LEU A 32 1.60 3.53 0.79
CA LEU A 32 0.48 3.77 -0.12
C LEU A 32 -0.83 3.38 0.58
N LEU A 33 -1.75 4.33 0.74
CA LEU A 33 -3.06 4.10 1.34
C LEU A 33 -4.12 3.99 0.25
N LEU A 34 -4.60 2.76 0.00
CA LEU A 34 -5.68 2.49 -0.93
C LEU A 34 -7.03 2.71 -0.23
N GLY A 35 -7.59 3.91 -0.44
CA GLY A 35 -8.82 4.36 0.21
C GLY A 35 -10.11 3.78 -0.40
N ARG A 36 -11.24 4.36 0.01
CA ARG A 36 -12.57 4.02 -0.51
C ARG A 36 -12.72 4.17 -2.03
N PRO A 37 -12.12 5.17 -2.70
CA PRO A 37 -12.17 5.26 -4.16
C PRO A 37 -11.60 4.01 -4.83
N TRP A 38 -10.38 3.60 -4.46
CA TRP A 38 -9.77 2.38 -4.99
C TRP A 38 -10.63 1.13 -4.72
N GLN A 39 -11.22 1.01 -3.52
CA GLN A 39 -12.12 -0.10 -3.20
C GLN A 39 -13.38 -0.11 -4.08
N TYR A 40 -13.93 1.07 -4.39
CA TYR A 40 -15.11 1.21 -5.23
C TYR A 40 -14.79 0.86 -6.69
N ASP A 41 -13.71 1.43 -7.23
CA ASP A 41 -13.29 1.24 -8.63
C ASP A 41 -12.96 -0.22 -8.94
N THR A 42 -12.29 -0.90 -8.00
CA THR A 42 -11.95 -2.33 -8.13
C THR A 42 -13.09 -3.27 -7.71
N LYS A 43 -14.22 -2.73 -7.21
CA LYS A 43 -15.32 -3.51 -6.61
C LYS A 43 -14.82 -4.48 -5.54
N ALA A 44 -13.84 -4.04 -4.75
CA ALA A 44 -13.22 -4.86 -3.73
C ALA A 44 -14.19 -5.17 -2.58
N LEU A 45 -14.29 -6.46 -2.26
CA LEU A 45 -15.07 -6.99 -1.16
C LEU A 45 -14.15 -7.27 0.03
N ARG A 46 -14.47 -6.69 1.19
CA ARG A 46 -13.76 -6.90 2.44
C ARG A 46 -14.53 -7.89 3.32
N ASP A 47 -13.88 -8.98 3.70
CA ASP A 47 -14.35 -9.87 4.75
C ASP A 47 -14.01 -9.25 6.11
N GLY A 48 -15.04 -8.90 6.88
CA GLY A 48 -14.88 -8.26 8.19
C GLY A 48 -14.28 -9.17 9.27
N PHE A 49 -14.41 -10.49 9.14
CA PHE A 49 -13.91 -11.45 10.11
C PHE A 49 -12.44 -11.79 9.85
N THR A 50 -12.11 -12.16 8.61
CA THR A 50 -10.73 -12.54 8.25
C THR A 50 -9.85 -11.35 7.84
N ASN A 51 -10.43 -10.16 7.66
CA ASN A 51 -9.79 -8.97 7.11
C ASN A 51 -9.23 -9.18 5.68
N LYS A 52 -9.68 -10.21 4.96
CA LYS A 52 -9.30 -10.43 3.56
C LYS A 52 -10.01 -9.43 2.65
N ILE A 53 -9.32 -8.99 1.60
CA ILE A 53 -9.88 -8.15 0.54
C ILE A 53 -9.83 -8.94 -0.76
N SER A 54 -10.95 -9.04 -1.47
CA SER A 54 -11.03 -9.78 -2.73
C SER A 54 -11.62 -8.92 -3.85
N PHE A 55 -11.05 -9.01 -5.04
CA PHE A 55 -11.50 -8.26 -6.22
C PHE A 55 -11.11 -8.99 -7.51
N MET A 56 -11.68 -8.57 -8.64
CA MET A 56 -11.31 -9.08 -9.96
C MET A 56 -10.35 -8.11 -10.64
N HIS A 57 -9.29 -8.63 -11.26
CA HIS A 57 -8.35 -7.85 -12.05
C HIS A 57 -7.86 -8.71 -13.22
N ASN A 58 -8.03 -8.22 -14.45
CA ASN A 58 -7.71 -8.95 -15.68
C ASN A 58 -8.31 -10.38 -15.68
N ASP A 59 -9.60 -10.48 -15.37
CA ASP A 59 -10.35 -11.74 -15.24
C ASP A 59 -9.80 -12.74 -14.21
N GLN A 60 -8.88 -12.32 -13.35
CA GLN A 60 -8.35 -13.11 -12.25
C GLN A 60 -8.85 -12.60 -10.91
N LYS A 61 -9.32 -13.52 -10.07
CA LYS A 61 -9.67 -13.22 -8.69
C LYS A 61 -8.41 -13.04 -7.86
N ILE A 62 -8.22 -11.83 -7.33
CA ILE A 62 -7.13 -11.49 -6.42
C ILE A 62 -7.67 -11.49 -5.00
N ILE A 63 -6.92 -12.09 -4.08
CA ILE A 63 -7.21 -12.10 -2.65
C ILE A 63 -5.99 -11.55 -1.91
N LEU A 64 -6.18 -10.40 -1.27
CA LEU A 64 -5.22 -9.80 -0.36
C LEU A 64 -5.54 -10.28 1.04
N GLU A 65 -4.50 -10.79 1.71
CA GLU A 65 -4.59 -11.30 3.07
C GLU A 65 -3.80 -10.39 4.00
N PRO A 66 -4.27 -10.17 5.24
CA PRO A 66 -3.51 -9.41 6.22
C PRO A 66 -2.18 -10.12 6.49
N LEU A 67 -1.12 -9.32 6.63
CA LEU A 67 0.17 -9.79 7.12
C LEU A 67 0.03 -10.23 8.59
N SER A 68 0.82 -11.23 9.00
CA SER A 68 0.86 -11.60 10.41
C SER A 68 1.54 -10.49 11.21
N PRO A 69 1.26 -10.36 12.52
CA PRO A 69 1.95 -9.39 13.37
C PRO A 69 3.48 -9.53 13.34
N ARG A 70 3.98 -10.75 13.12
CA ARG A 70 5.42 -11.03 12.99
C ARG A 70 5.98 -10.45 11.69
N ASP A 71 5.31 -10.70 10.56
CA ASP A 71 5.72 -10.16 9.27
C ASP A 71 5.74 -8.63 9.29
N VAL A 72 4.71 -8.02 9.88
CA VAL A 72 4.62 -6.55 10.04
C VAL A 72 5.78 -6.02 10.89
N CYS A 73 6.11 -6.70 11.99
CA CYS A 73 7.21 -6.30 12.87
C CYS A 73 8.55 -6.38 12.14
N GLU A 74 8.83 -7.50 11.46
CA GLU A 74 10.06 -7.69 10.71
C GLU A 74 10.22 -6.66 9.59
N ASP A 75 9.16 -6.36 8.84
CA ASP A 75 9.18 -5.36 7.79
C ASP A 75 9.43 -3.96 8.33
N GLN A 76 8.83 -3.59 9.47
CA GLN A 76 9.07 -2.29 10.11
C GLN A 76 10.52 -2.15 10.59
N ILE A 77 11.12 -3.21 11.13
CA ILE A 77 12.54 -3.23 11.53
C ILE A 77 13.43 -2.99 10.31
N LYS A 78 13.22 -3.77 9.23
CA LYS A 78 13.99 -3.64 7.98
C LYS A 78 13.86 -2.25 7.36
N MET A 79 12.65 -1.68 7.37
CA MET A 79 12.41 -0.31 6.86
C MET A 79 13.18 0.73 7.67
N ARG A 80 13.20 0.59 9.01
CA ARG A 80 13.94 1.50 9.89
C ARG A 80 15.45 1.44 9.65
N GLU A 81 16.02 0.23 9.55
CA GLU A 81 17.44 0.04 9.27
C GLU A 81 17.84 0.64 7.91
N LYS A 82 16.99 0.44 6.90
CA LYS A 82 17.20 1.00 5.56
C LYS A 82 17.15 2.52 5.55
N ASN A 83 16.26 3.14 6.33
CA ASN A 83 16.20 4.59 6.41
C ASN A 83 17.43 5.17 7.13
N ASN A 84 17.84 4.59 8.26
CA ASN A 84 19.04 5.01 8.99
C ASN A 84 20.31 4.91 8.12
N SER A 85 20.41 3.89 7.28
CA SER A 85 21.56 3.72 6.37
C SER A 85 21.57 4.68 5.17
N ARG A 86 20.40 5.22 4.78
CA ARG A 86 20.31 6.28 3.77
C ARG A 86 20.72 7.63 4.36
N GLU A 87 20.23 7.95 5.55
CA GLU A 87 20.60 9.18 6.27
C GLU A 87 22.13 9.28 6.46
N LYS A 88 22.79 8.19 6.87
CA LYS A 88 24.27 8.14 7.01
C LYS A 88 25.07 8.27 5.70
N ARG A 89 24.44 8.12 4.54
CA ARG A 89 25.09 8.29 3.22
C ARG A 89 24.90 9.69 2.65
N GLU A 90 23.92 10.43 3.18
CA GLU A 90 23.59 11.79 2.80
C GLU A 90 24.25 12.82 3.73
N GLU A 91 24.91 12.34 4.80
CA GLU A 91 25.76 13.07 5.76
C GLU A 91 27.25 12.94 5.39
#